data_AF-A0A9E2CKX9-F1
#
_entry.id   AF-A0A9E2CKX9-F1
#
_cell.length_a   1.000
_cell.length_b   1.000
_cell.length_c   1.000
_cell.angle_alpha   90.00
_cell.angle_beta   90.00
_cell.angle_gamma   90.00
#
_symmetry.space_group_name_H-M   'P 1'
#
loop_
_entity.id
_entity.type
_entity.pdbx_description
1 polymer ?
#
loop_
_entity_poly.entity_id
_entity_poly.type
_entity_poly.pdbx_seq_one_letter_code
_entity_poly.pdbx_strand_id
1 'polypeptide(L)'
;FVSRSGVPFNANHMSRNFRRRRAAEAELPDTVTFDSIRDGSYTAPSRAGAIVDQARMLGGHRVSGVSDYYLKRNPAMVAEACAAIEKAYFD
;
A
#
# COMPACT_ATOMS: atom_id res chain seq x y z
N PHE A 1 14.09 -2.05 -15.00
CA PHE A 1 14.09 -0.72 -15.65
C PHE A 1 15.51 -0.35 -16.02
N VAL A 2 15.73 0.02 -17.29
CA VAL A 2 17.05 0.43 -17.81
C VAL A 2 16.99 1.86 -18.32
N SER A 3 18.10 2.58 -18.23
CA SER A 3 18.26 3.92 -18.78
C SER A 3 18.25 3.87 -20.31
N ARG A 4 18.22 5.05 -20.94
CA ARG A 4 18.37 5.20 -22.39
C ARG A 4 19.69 4.64 -22.93
N SER A 5 20.70 4.50 -22.07
CA SER A 5 22.00 3.88 -22.39
C SER A 5 22.07 2.39 -22.06
N GLY A 6 20.95 1.75 -21.72
CA GLY A 6 20.88 0.32 -21.40
C GLY A 6 21.39 -0.05 -20.01
N VAL A 7 21.82 0.93 -19.20
CA VAL A 7 22.33 0.68 -17.86
C VAL A 7 21.17 0.56 -16.87
N PRO A 8 21.17 -0.43 -15.95
CA PRO A 8 20.16 -0.53 -14.91
C PRO A 8 20.06 0.76 -14.09
N PHE A 9 18.85 1.18 -13.77
CA PHE A 9 18.67 2.33 -12.87
C PHE A 9 19.21 2.01 -11.48
N ASN A 10 20.05 2.91 -10.96
CA ASN A 10 20.57 2.83 -9.61
C ASN A 10 19.49 3.22 -8.58
N ALA A 11 19.33 2.42 -7.53
CA ALA A 11 18.42 2.67 -6.41
C ALA A 11 18.61 4.07 -5.80
N ASN A 12 19.85 4.52 -5.62
CA ASN A 12 20.15 5.86 -5.10
C ASN A 12 19.60 6.97 -6.01
N HIS A 13 19.67 6.76 -7.33
CA HIS A 13 19.17 7.74 -8.28
C HIS A 13 17.65 7.83 -8.25
N MET A 14 16.97 6.69 -8.10
CA MET A 14 15.51 6.63 -7.96
C MET A 14 15.03 7.30 -6.68
N SER A 15 15.66 7.00 -5.53
CA SER A 15 15.33 7.63 -4.25
C SER A 15 15.54 9.14 -4.27
N ARG A 16 16.61 9.63 -4.91
CA ARG A 16 16.86 11.07 -5.07
C ARG A 16 15.81 11.73 -5.98
N ASN A 17 15.46 11.09 -7.10
CA ASN A 17 14.42 11.59 -7.99
C ASN A 17 13.06 11.64 -7.29
N PHE A 18 12.73 10.63 -6.47
CA PHE A 18 11.52 10.65 -5.66
C PHE A 18 11.50 11.83 -4.70
N ARG A 19 12.55 12.05 -3.89
CA ARG A 19 12.60 13.18 -2.95
C ARG A 19 12.41 14.52 -3.67
N ARG A 20 13.08 14.68 -4.82
CA ARG A 20 12.94 15.88 -5.65
C ARG A 20 11.50 16.09 -6.12
N ARG A 21 10.86 15.06 -6.66
CA ARG A 21 9.47 15.14 -7.14
C ARG A 21 8.47 15.34 -5.99
N ARG A 22 8.65 14.62 -4.88
CA ARG A 22 7.86 14.76 -3.65
C ARG A 22 7.81 16.21 -3.19
N ALA A 23 8.98 16.85 -3.07
CA ALA A 23 9.09 18.21 -2.58
C ALA A 23 8.68 19.26 -3.62
N ALA A 24 9.11 19.10 -4.89
CA ALA A 24 8.97 20.14 -5.91
C ALA A 24 7.67 20.05 -6.72
N GLU A 25 7.09 18.86 -6.88
CA GLU A 25 5.91 18.65 -7.73
C GLU A 25 4.65 18.37 -6.89
N ALA A 26 4.80 17.66 -5.77
CA ALA A 26 3.65 17.22 -4.95
C ALA A 26 3.52 17.97 -3.61
N GLU A 27 4.50 18.82 -3.26
CA GLU A 27 4.54 19.58 -2.01
C GLU A 27 4.32 18.71 -0.75
N LEU A 28 4.78 17.46 -0.80
CA LEU A 28 4.57 16.49 0.26
C LEU A 28 5.71 16.54 1.31
N PRO A 29 5.40 16.31 2.59
CA PRO A 29 6.37 16.39 3.67
C PRO A 29 7.41 15.26 3.60
N ASP A 30 8.55 15.51 4.26
CA ASP A 30 9.68 14.59 4.23
C ASP A 30 9.42 13.23 4.89
N THR A 31 8.38 13.16 5.71
CA THR A 31 7.84 11.94 6.33
C THR A 31 7.24 10.95 5.32
N VAL A 32 6.83 11.42 4.13
CA VAL A 32 6.37 10.54 3.04
C VAL A 32 7.59 9.96 2.34
N THR A 33 7.83 8.67 2.51
CA THR A 33 9.00 7.97 1.96
C THR A 33 8.65 7.22 0.68
N PHE A 34 9.66 6.68 -0.01
CA PHE A 34 9.43 5.85 -1.20
C PHE A 34 8.59 4.61 -0.87
N ASP A 35 8.72 4.08 0.35
CA ASP A 35 7.93 2.95 0.85
C ASP A 35 6.45 3.31 1.00
N SER A 36 6.12 4.59 1.21
CA SER A 36 4.72 5.04 1.26
C SER A 36 3.97 4.79 -0.05
N ILE A 37 4.66 4.69 -1.20
CA ILE A 37 4.05 4.30 -2.48
C ILE A 37 3.54 2.86 -2.40
N ARG A 38 4.35 1.95 -1.84
CA ARG A 38 3.94 0.56 -1.63
C ARG A 38 2.76 0.50 -0.66
N ASP A 39 2.81 1.20 0.47
CA ASP A 39 1.71 1.23 1.44
C ASP A 39 0.41 1.79 0.85
N GLY A 40 0.52 2.81 -0.01
CA GLY A 40 -0.61 3.37 -0.76
C GLY A 40 -1.22 2.38 -1.74
N SER A 41 -0.39 1.55 -2.39
CA SER A 41 -0.86 0.51 -3.33
C SER A 41 -1.71 -0.58 -2.67
N TYR A 42 -1.62 -0.75 -1.35
CA TYR A 42 -2.54 -1.60 -0.58
C TYR A 42 -3.78 -0.84 -0.12
N THR A 43 -3.57 0.39 0.36
CA THR A 43 -4.63 1.17 1.00
C THR A 43 -5.71 1.60 0.01
N ALA A 44 -5.33 2.01 -1.20
CA ALA A 44 -6.27 2.49 -2.21
C ALA A 44 -7.24 1.37 -2.69
N PRO A 45 -6.77 0.17 -3.10
CA PRO A 45 -7.66 -0.94 -3.45
C PRO A 45 -8.51 -1.42 -2.28
N SER A 46 -7.94 -1.52 -1.07
CA SER A 46 -8.70 -1.90 0.12
C SER A 46 -9.84 -0.93 0.40
N ARG A 47 -9.64 0.39 0.23
CA ARG A 47 -10.72 1.39 0.35
C ARG A 47 -11.76 1.28 -0.76
N ALA A 48 -11.37 0.84 -1.94
CA ALA A 48 -12.27 0.60 -3.07
C ALA A 48 -13.04 -0.73 -2.98
N GLY A 49 -12.91 -1.49 -1.88
CA GLY A 49 -13.60 -2.77 -1.68
C GLY A 49 -12.97 -3.95 -2.41
N ALA A 50 -11.71 -3.82 -2.86
CA ALA A 50 -10.99 -4.96 -3.42
C ALA A 50 -10.78 -6.04 -2.37
N ILE A 51 -11.02 -7.30 -2.75
CA ILE A 51 -10.73 -8.44 -1.88
C ILE A 51 -9.22 -8.53 -1.60
N VAL A 52 -8.86 -9.04 -0.42
CA VAL A 52 -7.47 -9.06 0.07
C VAL A 52 -6.49 -9.63 -0.95
N ASP A 53 -6.89 -10.65 -1.71
CA ASP A 53 -6.03 -11.29 -2.71
C ASP A 53 -5.74 -10.40 -3.93
N GLN A 54 -6.67 -9.53 -4.30
CA GLN A 54 -6.44 -8.52 -5.35
C GLN A 54 -5.47 -7.44 -4.88
N ALA A 55 -5.60 -6.99 -3.63
CA ALA A 55 -4.66 -6.04 -3.03
C ALA A 55 -3.25 -6.66 -2.88
N ARG A 56 -3.15 -7.96 -2.54
CA ARG A 56 -1.90 -8.73 -2.48
C ARG A 56 -1.19 -8.81 -3.84
N MET A 57 -1.94 -9.05 -4.91
CA MET A 57 -1.39 -9.06 -6.28
C MET A 57 -0.78 -7.70 -6.64
N LEU A 58 -1.46 -6.60 -6.34
CA LEU A 58 -0.98 -5.25 -6.67
C LEU A 58 0.26 -4.83 -5.88
N GLY A 59 0.37 -5.25 -4.62
CA GLY A 59 1.53 -4.94 -3.77
C GLY A 59 2.73 -5.88 -3.94
N GLY A 60 2.62 -6.90 -4.82
CA GLY A 60 3.73 -7.78 -5.19
C GLY A 60 4.18 -8.74 -4.08
N HIS A 61 3.35 -9.02 -3.08
CA HIS A 61 3.69 -9.96 -2.00
C HIS A 61 3.50 -11.41 -2.44
N ARG A 62 4.58 -12.21 -2.37
CA ARG A 62 4.52 -13.69 -2.50
C ARG A 62 4.44 -14.41 -1.14
N VAL A 63 4.37 -13.68 -0.02
CA VAL A 63 4.55 -14.23 1.34
C VAL A 63 3.23 -14.27 2.09
N SER A 64 2.82 -15.46 2.53
CA SER A 64 1.73 -15.66 3.48
C SER A 64 2.12 -15.07 4.85
N GLY A 65 1.34 -14.09 5.37
CA GLY A 65 1.47 -13.63 6.76
C GLY A 65 1.68 -12.12 6.97
N VAL A 66 2.10 -11.35 5.96
CA VAL A 66 2.27 -9.88 6.11
C VAL A 66 0.95 -9.10 5.93
N SER A 67 -0.16 -9.80 5.75
CA SER A 67 -1.49 -9.22 5.52
C SER A 67 -2.09 -8.49 6.73
N ASP A 68 -1.61 -8.77 7.94
CA ASP A 68 -2.28 -8.37 9.18
C ASP A 68 -2.18 -6.85 9.46
N TYR A 69 -1.10 -6.20 9.01
CA TYR A 69 -0.94 -4.76 9.18
C TYR A 69 -1.88 -3.92 8.29
N TYR A 70 -2.38 -4.49 7.18
CA TYR A 70 -3.25 -3.78 6.25
C TYR A 70 -4.73 -3.94 6.59
N LEU A 71 -5.14 -5.07 7.19
CA LEU A 71 -6.47 -5.23 7.78
C LEU A 71 -6.76 -4.16 8.83
N LYS A 72 -5.76 -3.79 9.65
CA LYS A 72 -5.85 -2.69 10.62
C LYS A 72 -6.14 -1.31 10.00
N ARG A 73 -5.91 -1.14 8.69
CA ARG A 73 -6.02 0.16 7.99
C ARG A 73 -7.36 0.35 7.28
N ASN A 74 -8.21 -0.67 7.19
CA ASN A 74 -9.59 -0.51 6.71
C ASN A 74 -10.61 -1.26 7.59
N PRO A 75 -11.17 -0.60 8.62
CA PRO A 75 -12.18 -1.21 9.48
C PRO A 75 -13.45 -1.62 8.72
N ALA A 76 -13.73 -1.04 7.55
CA ALA A 76 -14.87 -1.44 6.73
C ALA A 76 -14.76 -2.88 6.21
N MET A 77 -13.55 -3.43 6.08
CA MET A 77 -13.34 -4.82 5.63
C MET A 77 -13.78 -5.85 6.68
N VAL A 78 -13.80 -5.48 7.95
CA VAL A 78 -14.20 -6.37 9.06
C VAL A 78 -15.58 -6.03 9.62
N ALA A 79 -16.17 -4.92 9.20
CA ALA A 79 -17.44 -4.41 9.72
C ALA A 79 -18.58 -5.43 9.61
N GLU A 80 -18.71 -6.10 8.46
CA GLU A 80 -19.74 -7.13 8.26
C GLU A 80 -19.53 -8.35 9.19
N ALA A 81 -18.29 -8.80 9.35
CA ALA A 81 -17.96 -9.88 10.27
C ALA A 81 -18.22 -9.50 11.73
N CYS A 82 -17.87 -8.26 12.13
CA CYS A 82 -18.15 -7.74 13.46
C CYS A 82 -19.66 -7.68 13.72
N ALA A 83 -20.46 -7.17 12.78
CA ALA A 83 -21.92 -7.13 12.90
C ALA A 83 -22.54 -8.53 13.00
N ALA A 84 -22.01 -9.50 12.24
CA ALA A 84 -22.47 -10.90 12.32
C ALA A 84 -22.14 -11.55 13.67
N ILE A 85 -20.95 -11.27 14.23
CA ILE A 85 -20.57 -11.73 15.57
C ILE A 85 -21.44 -11.08 16.63
N GLU A 86 -21.67 -9.76 16.53
CA GLU A 86 -22.54 -9.02 17.45
C GLU A 86 -23.94 -9.63 17.50
N LYS A 87 -24.57 -9.84 16.33
CA LYS A 87 -25.88 -10.50 16.23
C LYS A 87 -25.91 -11.92 16.79
N ALA A 88 -24.82 -12.67 16.69
CA ALA A 88 -24.78 -14.07 17.12
C ALA A 88 -24.59 -14.24 18.64
N TYR A 89 -24.02 -13.23 19.31
CA TYR A 89 -23.60 -13.34 20.71
C TYR A 89 -24.22 -12.30 21.65
N PHE A 90 -24.76 -11.20 21.12
CA PHE A 90 -25.20 -10.04 21.91
C PHE A 90 -26.61 -9.52 21.57
N ASP A 91 -27.26 -10.01 20.51
CA ASP A 91 -28.70 -9.87 20.23
C ASP A 91 -29.48 -11.12 20.70
#